data_AF-A0A8T0R6B8-F1
#
_entry.id   AF-A0A8T0R6B8-F1
#
_cell.length_a   1.000
_cell.length_b   1.000
_cell.length_c   1.000
_cell.angle_alpha   90.00
_cell.angle_beta   90.00
_cell.angle_gamma   90.00
#
_symmetry.space_group_name_H-M   'P 1'
#
loop_
_entity.id
_entity.type
_entity.pdbx_description
1 polymer ?
#
loop_
_entity_poly.entity_id
_entity_poly.type
_entity_poly.pdbx_seq_one_letter_code
_entity_poly.pdbx_strand_id
1 'polypeptide(L)'
;MASARAALLLRRQCLGAAAANPYLFSGHGLRYRKLEVILTTTIDKLGKAGEVVKVAPGHFRNHLMPKMLAVPNMDKFAILIREQRKLYQREEEVVKEVTKEDDAARLLEERLKQYQTAAKRLDNALLVLRRFISTGNELRTPITKDEIVSEVPFKFKCRYPETSFFP
;
A
#
# COMPACT_ATOMS: atom_id res chain seq x y z
N MET A 1 -4.65 50.26 51.74
CA MET A 1 -6.08 50.03 51.48
C MET A 1 -6.33 49.99 49.96
N ALA A 2 -6.01 48.90 49.29
CA ALA A 2 -6.39 48.65 47.90
C ALA A 2 -6.34 47.13 47.65
N SER A 3 -7.47 46.45 47.81
CA SER A 3 -7.59 45.01 47.59
C SER A 3 -8.02 44.75 46.14
N ALA A 4 -7.12 44.11 45.39
CA ALA A 4 -7.40 43.57 44.07
C ALA A 4 -8.39 42.40 44.18
N ARG A 5 -9.62 42.57 43.69
CA ARG A 5 -10.59 41.47 43.51
C ARG A 5 -10.34 40.83 42.14
N ALA A 6 -9.57 39.76 42.15
CA ALA A 6 -9.44 38.84 41.03
C ALA A 6 -10.82 38.21 40.72
N ALA A 7 -11.38 38.54 39.56
CA ALA A 7 -12.58 37.90 39.04
C ALA A 7 -12.22 36.50 38.51
N LEU A 8 -12.41 35.49 39.36
CA LEU A 8 -12.44 34.09 38.94
C LEU A 8 -13.64 33.89 38.00
N LEU A 9 -13.38 33.91 36.69
CA LEU A 9 -14.23 33.32 35.68
C LEU A 9 -14.22 31.79 35.86
N LEU A 10 -14.96 31.31 36.86
CA LEU A 10 -15.38 29.92 36.95
C LEU A 10 -16.23 29.65 35.70
N ARG A 11 -15.62 28.98 34.72
CA ARG A 11 -16.32 28.27 33.65
C ARG A 11 -17.42 27.45 34.31
N ARG A 12 -18.66 27.89 34.13
CA ARG A 12 -19.88 27.14 34.45
C ARG A 12 -19.73 25.75 33.88
N GLN A 13 -19.39 24.78 34.73
CA GLN A 13 -19.59 23.38 34.43
C GLN A 13 -21.07 23.22 34.18
N CYS A 14 -21.40 22.75 32.99
CA CYS A 14 -22.74 22.48 32.53
C CYS A 14 -23.31 21.34 33.39
N LEU A 15 -23.83 21.65 34.57
CA LEU A 15 -24.73 20.80 35.34
C LEU A 15 -26.04 20.73 34.55
N GLY A 16 -26.10 19.80 33.61
CA GLY A 16 -27.21 19.67 32.67
C GLY A 16 -27.20 18.34 31.95
N ALA A 17 -26.88 17.25 32.65
CA ALA A 17 -27.10 15.90 32.16
C ALA A 17 -27.88 15.15 33.23
N ALA A 18 -29.18 15.45 33.32
CA ALA A 18 -30.13 14.62 34.03
C ALA A 18 -29.94 13.16 33.55
N ALA A 19 -29.89 12.26 34.52
CA ALA A 19 -29.78 10.82 34.33
C ALA A 19 -30.98 10.29 33.52
N ALA A 20 -30.89 10.38 32.20
CA ALA A 20 -31.83 9.72 31.30
C ALA A 20 -31.31 8.31 31.04
N ASN A 21 -31.95 7.34 31.68
CA ASN A 21 -31.71 5.92 31.41
C ASN A 21 -32.05 5.67 29.92
N PRO A 22 -31.09 5.21 29.08
CA PRO A 22 -31.25 5.19 27.61
C PRO A 22 -32.35 4.26 27.09
N TYR A 23 -32.96 3.47 27.98
CA TYR A 23 -34.04 2.54 27.69
C TYR A 23 -35.45 3.14 27.81
N LEU A 24 -35.61 4.30 28.46
CA LEU A 24 -36.91 4.97 28.62
C LEU A 24 -37.13 5.99 27.50
N PHE A 25 -37.29 5.50 26.26
CA PHE A 25 -37.34 6.31 25.04
C PHE A 25 -38.77 6.55 24.50
N SER A 26 -39.80 5.95 25.09
CA SER A 26 -41.16 5.94 24.52
C SER A 26 -42.03 7.15 24.89
N GLY A 27 -41.68 7.95 25.91
CA GLY A 27 -42.58 8.98 26.46
C GLY A 27 -42.06 10.42 26.48
N HIS A 28 -40.77 10.66 26.22
CA HIS A 28 -40.25 12.02 26.17
C HIS A 28 -40.11 12.46 24.72
N GLY A 29 -40.65 13.64 24.38
CA GLY A 29 -40.41 14.37 23.14
C GLY A 29 -38.94 14.82 22.98
N LEU A 30 -38.02 13.87 23.13
CA LEU A 30 -36.59 14.05 22.99
C LEU A 30 -36.29 14.20 21.50
N ARG A 31 -35.93 15.43 21.13
CA ARG A 31 -35.37 15.78 19.83
C ARG A 31 -34.25 14.81 19.49
N TYR A 32 -34.27 14.29 18.26
CA TYR A 32 -33.33 13.34 17.70
C TYR A 32 -31.87 13.81 17.93
N ARG A 33 -31.19 13.23 18.93
CA ARG A 33 -29.76 13.50 19.15
C ARG A 33 -28.96 12.59 18.22
N LYS A 34 -28.00 13.18 17.48
CA LYS A 34 -27.05 12.40 16.67
C LYS A 34 -26.21 11.53 17.61
N LEU A 35 -26.07 10.25 17.27
CA LEU A 35 -25.37 9.23 18.06
C LEU A 35 -24.01 8.95 17.44
N GLU A 36 -22.97 8.82 18.27
CA GLU A 36 -21.61 8.52 17.81
C GLU A 36 -21.35 7.01 17.81
N VAL A 37 -20.86 6.49 16.68
CA VAL A 37 -20.48 5.08 16.52
C VAL A 37 -19.11 4.95 15.87
N ILE A 38 -18.46 3.83 16.15
CA ILE A 38 -17.22 3.42 15.51
C ILE A 38 -17.58 2.41 14.41
N LEU A 39 -17.18 2.67 13.17
CA LEU A 39 -17.37 1.72 12.08
C LEU A 39 -16.43 0.53 12.24
N THR A 40 -16.87 -0.68 11.95
CA THR A 40 -15.99 -1.88 11.90
C THR A 40 -15.53 -2.16 10.47
N THR A 41 -16.35 -1.77 9.51
CA THR A 41 -16.18 -2.00 8.07
C THR A 41 -16.24 -0.68 7.34
N THR A 42 -15.64 -0.63 6.15
CA THR A 42 -15.72 0.55 5.27
C THR A 42 -17.10 0.57 4.62
N ILE A 43 -17.82 1.68 4.74
CA ILE A 43 -19.17 1.84 4.20
C ILE A 43 -19.20 3.09 3.32
N ASP A 44 -19.64 2.91 2.09
CA ASP A 44 -19.80 4.01 1.15
C ASP A 44 -20.75 5.07 1.72
N LYS A 45 -20.32 6.34 1.71
CA LYS A 45 -21.00 7.54 2.26
C LYS A 45 -20.87 7.78 3.76
N LEU A 46 -20.49 6.80 4.58
CA LEU A 46 -20.30 7.00 6.02
C LEU A 46 -18.84 7.23 6.40
N GLY A 47 -17.92 6.38 5.90
CA GLY A 47 -16.50 6.49 6.24
C GLY A 47 -15.75 5.16 6.16
N LYS A 48 -14.48 5.18 6.55
CA LYS A 48 -13.61 4.00 6.59
C LYS A 48 -13.79 3.21 7.88
N ALA A 49 -13.48 1.91 7.80
CA ALA A 49 -13.46 1.02 8.96
C ALA A 49 -12.63 1.62 10.10
N GLY A 50 -13.24 1.82 11.27
CA GLY A 50 -12.70 2.29 12.55
C GLY A 50 -12.65 3.82 12.75
N GLU A 51 -13.32 4.58 11.89
CA GLU A 51 -13.60 6.00 12.12
C GLU A 51 -14.80 6.19 13.06
N VAL A 52 -14.80 7.28 13.82
CA VAL A 52 -15.94 7.67 14.67
C VAL A 52 -16.86 8.59 13.87
N VAL A 53 -18.11 8.17 13.66
CA VAL A 53 -19.10 8.87 12.83
C VAL A 53 -20.35 9.20 13.63
N LYS A 54 -20.93 10.38 13.38
CA LYS A 54 -22.21 10.82 13.95
C LYS A 54 -23.37 10.41 13.06
N VAL A 55 -24.25 9.55 13.57
CA VAL A 55 -25.34 8.91 12.81
C VAL A 55 -26.68 9.08 13.51
N ALA A 56 -27.76 8.92 12.76
CA ALA A 56 -29.11 8.80 13.30
C ALA A 56 -29.23 7.53 14.18
N PRO A 57 -29.76 7.60 15.43
CA PRO A 57 -29.97 6.41 16.26
C PRO A 57 -30.82 5.32 15.58
N GLY A 58 -31.82 5.70 14.77
CA GLY A 58 -32.61 4.73 13.99
C GLY A 58 -31.79 4.02 12.91
N HIS A 59 -30.87 4.73 12.24
CA HIS A 59 -29.99 4.12 11.25
C HIS A 59 -29.01 3.13 11.91
N PHE A 60 -28.50 3.47 13.10
CA PHE A 60 -27.67 2.55 13.87
C PHE A 60 -28.43 1.27 14.25
N ARG A 61 -29.61 1.39 14.86
CA ARG A 61 -30.40 0.24 15.35
C ARG A 61 -30.93 -0.66 14.23
N ASN A 62 -31.39 -0.07 13.12
CA ASN A 62 -32.07 -0.82 12.07
C ASN A 62 -31.11 -1.38 11.00
N HIS A 63 -29.95 -0.74 10.80
CA HIS A 63 -29.04 -1.11 9.70
C HIS A 63 -27.66 -1.52 10.18
N LEU A 64 -26.99 -0.67 10.96
CA LEU A 64 -25.58 -0.90 11.31
C LEU A 64 -25.40 -1.99 12.37
N MET A 65 -26.27 -2.01 13.38
CA MET A 65 -26.20 -2.94 14.51
C MET A 65 -26.53 -4.38 14.11
N PRO A 66 -27.63 -4.68 13.38
CA PRO A 66 -27.96 -6.05 13.01
C PRO A 66 -26.92 -6.68 12.06
N LYS A 67 -26.25 -5.85 11.26
CA LYS A 67 -25.20 -6.26 10.32
C LYS A 67 -23.78 -6.20 10.89
N MET A 68 -23.62 -5.82 12.16
CA MET A 68 -22.32 -5.66 12.82
C MET A 68 -21.34 -4.72 12.09
N LEU A 69 -21.86 -3.69 11.40
CA LEU A 69 -21.05 -2.74 10.62
C LEU A 69 -20.52 -1.58 11.48
N ALA A 70 -21.10 -1.37 12.65
CA ALA A 70 -20.67 -0.35 13.59
C ALA A 70 -20.95 -0.76 15.04
N VAL A 71 -20.18 -0.20 15.96
CA VAL A 71 -20.25 -0.43 17.40
C VAL A 71 -20.44 0.93 18.09
N PRO A 72 -21.21 1.02 19.19
CA PRO A 72 -21.35 2.28 19.93
C PRO A 72 -19.99 2.78 20.42
N ASN A 73 -19.82 4.11 20.45
CA ASN A 73 -18.60 4.75 20.93
C ASN A 73 -18.48 4.65 22.46
N MET A 74 -18.07 3.48 22.96
CA MET A 74 -17.65 3.26 24.35
C MET A 74 -16.14 3.03 24.38
N ASP A 75 -15.48 3.46 25.46
CA ASP A 75 -14.02 3.36 25.59
C ASP A 75 -13.50 1.93 25.42
N LYS A 76 -14.24 0.94 25.92
CA LYS A 76 -13.92 -0.49 25.77
C LYS A 76 -13.82 -0.90 24.29
N PHE A 77 -14.80 -0.50 23.48
CA PHE A 77 -14.83 -0.83 22.06
C PHE A 77 -13.79 -0.04 21.26
N ALA A 78 -13.53 1.21 21.64
CA ALA A 78 -12.48 2.01 21.02
C ALA A 78 -11.09 1.36 21.16
N ILE A 79 -10.78 0.79 22.33
CA ILE A 79 -9.53 0.06 22.57
C ILE A 79 -9.47 -1.20 21.71
N LEU A 80 -10.52 -2.03 21.74
CA LEU A 80 -10.59 -3.28 20.99
C LEU A 80 -10.39 -3.07 19.48
N ILE A 81 -11.06 -2.07 18.89
CA ILE A 81 -10.94 -1.77 17.47
C ILE A 81 -9.51 -1.29 17.12
N ARG A 82 -8.84 -0.55 18.01
CA ARG A 82 -7.44 -0.15 17.80
C ARG A 82 -6.50 -1.35 17.84
N GLU A 83 -6.72 -2.29 18.76
CA GLU A 83 -5.90 -3.51 18.88
C GLU A 83 -6.10 -4.41 17.66
N GLN A 84 -7.34 -4.66 17.25
CA GLN A 84 -7.66 -5.42 16.05
C GLN A 84 -6.99 -4.84 14.81
N ARG A 85 -7.08 -3.52 14.61
CA ARG A 85 -6.42 -2.85 13.47
C ARG A 85 -4.90 -3.05 13.45
N LYS A 86 -4.24 -3.01 14.61
CA LYS A 86 -2.79 -3.23 14.69
C LYS A 86 -2.41 -4.66 14.28
N LEU A 87 -3.25 -5.65 14.58
CA LEU A 87 -3.02 -7.03 14.17
C LEU A 87 -3.18 -7.19 12.65
N TYR A 88 -4.29 -6.70 12.10
CA TYR A 88 -4.54 -6.79 10.65
C TYR A 88 -3.50 -6.05 9.80
N GLN A 89 -3.02 -4.89 10.25
CA GLN A 89 -1.96 -4.16 9.53
C GLN A 89 -0.67 -4.98 9.40
N ARG A 90 -0.27 -5.69 10.47
CA ARG A 90 0.92 -6.54 10.45
C ARG A 90 0.76 -7.73 9.51
N GLU A 91 -0.41 -8.37 9.52
CA GLU A 91 -0.70 -9.50 8.63
C GLU A 91 -0.70 -9.07 7.15
N GLU A 92 -1.30 -7.92 6.84
CA GLU A 92 -1.31 -7.39 5.48
C GLU A 92 0.08 -7.03 4.95
N GLU A 93 0.95 -6.47 5.79
CA GLU A 93 2.33 -6.16 5.43
C GLU A 93 3.10 -7.43 5.08
N VAL A 94 3.02 -8.45 5.94
CA VAL A 94 3.69 -9.74 5.71
C VAL A 94 3.21 -10.43 4.43
N VAL A 95 1.90 -10.45 4.16
CA VAL A 95 1.36 -11.06 2.93
C VAL A 95 1.79 -10.31 1.66
N LYS A 96 1.85 -8.97 1.72
CA LYS A 96 2.33 -8.14 0.60
C LYS A 96 3.83 -8.30 0.36
N GLU A 97 4.62 -8.62 1.38
CA GLU A 97 6.05 -8.90 1.23
C GLU A 97 6.30 -10.25 0.57
N VAL A 98 5.67 -11.32 1.07
CA VAL A 98 5.81 -12.67 0.50
C VAL A 98 5.39 -12.71 -0.97
N THR A 99 4.27 -12.08 -1.33
CA THR A 99 3.80 -12.05 -2.72
C THR A 99 4.78 -11.33 -3.66
N LYS A 100 5.40 -10.24 -3.22
CA LYS A 100 6.41 -9.53 -4.01
C LYS A 100 7.70 -10.34 -4.16
N GLU A 101 8.12 -11.06 -3.13
CA GLU A 101 9.29 -11.94 -3.18
C GLU A 101 9.08 -13.10 -4.17
N ASP A 102 7.90 -13.72 -4.13
CA ASP A 102 7.51 -14.79 -5.06
C ASP A 102 7.47 -14.29 -6.51
N ASP A 103 6.90 -13.11 -6.75
CA ASP A 103 6.83 -12.51 -8.08
C ASP A 103 8.22 -12.12 -8.59
N ALA A 104 9.09 -11.59 -7.72
CA ALA A 104 10.47 -11.27 -8.06
C ALA A 104 11.28 -12.52 -8.42
N ALA A 105 11.13 -13.62 -7.67
CA ALA A 105 11.78 -14.89 -7.96
C ALA A 105 11.37 -15.44 -9.33
N ARG A 106 10.07 -15.42 -9.67
CA ARG A 106 9.56 -15.84 -10.98
C ARG A 106 10.15 -15.02 -12.13
N LEU A 107 10.20 -13.70 -11.99
CA LEU A 107 10.80 -12.81 -13.00
C LEU A 107 12.30 -13.09 -13.21
N LEU A 108 13.03 -13.44 -12.15
CA LEU A 108 14.44 -13.81 -12.25
C LEU A 108 14.63 -15.12 -13.02
N GLU A 109 13.83 -16.14 -12.73
CA GLU A 109 13.90 -17.43 -13.43
C GLU A 109 13.60 -17.30 -14.92
N GLU A 110 12.59 -16.53 -15.30
CA GLU A 110 12.26 -16.25 -16.71
C GLU A 110 13.41 -15.58 -17.43
N ARG A 111 14.05 -14.59 -16.78
CA ARG A 111 15.24 -13.90 -17.32
C ARG A 111 16.40 -14.86 -17.52
N LEU A 112 16.67 -15.76 -16.56
CA LEU A 112 17.72 -16.77 -16.67
C LEU A 112 17.46 -17.73 -17.83
N LYS A 113 16.21 -18.18 -18.02
CA LYS A 113 15.82 -19.01 -19.18
C LYS A 113 16.06 -18.26 -20.49
N GLN A 114 15.70 -16.97 -20.57
CA GLN A 114 15.98 -16.14 -21.75
C GLN A 114 17.47 -16.08 -22.05
N TYR A 115 18.33 -15.82 -21.06
CA TYR A 115 19.78 -15.82 -21.25
C TYR A 115 20.31 -17.17 -21.73
N GLN A 116 19.86 -18.28 -21.16
CA GLN A 116 20.26 -19.61 -21.61
C GLN A 116 19.86 -19.87 -23.06
N THR A 117 18.67 -19.47 -23.48
CA THR A 117 18.24 -19.61 -24.88
C THR A 117 19.04 -18.73 -25.82
N ALA A 118 19.41 -17.51 -25.40
CA ALA A 118 20.26 -16.61 -26.17
C ALA A 118 21.67 -17.18 -26.34
N ALA A 119 22.27 -17.72 -25.27
CA ALA A 119 23.59 -18.34 -25.32
C ALA A 119 23.63 -19.48 -26.35
N LYS A 120 22.65 -20.40 -26.30
CA LYS A 120 22.53 -21.49 -27.29
C LYS A 120 22.42 -21.00 -28.73
N ARG A 121 21.80 -19.84 -28.96
CA ARG A 121 21.69 -19.24 -30.30
C ARG A 121 23.04 -18.69 -30.78
N LEU A 122 23.82 -18.11 -29.86
CA LEU A 122 25.15 -17.58 -30.16
C LEU A 122 26.15 -18.70 -30.41
N ASP A 123 26.14 -19.77 -29.60
CA ASP A 123 27.06 -20.91 -29.73
C ASP A 123 26.95 -21.62 -31.09
N ASN A 124 25.73 -21.73 -31.61
CA ASN A 124 25.47 -22.43 -32.87
C ASN A 124 25.75 -21.59 -34.13
N ALA A 125 26.14 -20.34 -33.99
CA ALA A 125 26.15 -19.40 -35.10
C ALA A 125 27.54 -18.82 -35.38
N LEU A 126 27.84 -18.67 -36.66
CA LEU A 126 29.11 -18.11 -37.13
C LEU A 126 29.00 -16.59 -37.31
N LEU A 127 29.95 -15.88 -36.73
CA LEU A 127 30.07 -14.42 -36.82
C LEU A 127 31.10 -14.08 -37.90
N VAL A 128 30.68 -13.30 -38.89
CA VAL A 128 31.50 -12.97 -40.08
C VAL A 128 31.88 -11.50 -40.02
N LEU A 129 33.18 -11.23 -39.91
CA LEU A 129 33.74 -9.87 -39.89
C LEU A 129 34.35 -9.56 -41.27
N ARG A 130 33.92 -8.45 -41.89
CA ARG A 130 34.56 -7.93 -43.11
C ARG A 130 35.67 -6.96 -42.70
N ARG A 131 36.92 -7.25 -43.07
CA ARG A 131 38.09 -6.45 -42.69
C ARG A 131 39.03 -6.20 -43.86
N PHE A 132 39.72 -5.06 -43.79
CA PHE A 132 40.74 -4.69 -44.75
C PHE A 132 42.07 -5.37 -44.40
N ILE A 133 42.67 -5.97 -45.42
CA ILE A 133 43.97 -6.63 -45.35
C ILE A 133 45.03 -5.60 -45.73
N SER A 134 46.21 -5.65 -45.10
CA SER A 134 47.32 -4.73 -45.39
C SER A 134 48.07 -5.18 -46.66
N THR A 135 48.99 -6.15 -46.54
CA THR A 135 49.64 -6.85 -47.65
C THR A 135 49.82 -8.31 -47.22
N GLY A 136 49.38 -9.27 -48.04
CA GLY A 136 49.43 -10.70 -47.69
C GLY A 136 48.23 -11.15 -46.84
N ASN A 137 48.47 -11.82 -45.72
CA ASN A 137 47.44 -12.40 -44.83
C ASN A 137 47.22 -11.62 -43.52
N GLU A 138 47.84 -10.45 -43.36
CA GLU A 138 47.78 -9.66 -42.14
C GLU A 138 46.65 -8.62 -42.19
N LEU A 139 45.90 -8.53 -41.10
CA LEU A 139 44.88 -7.51 -40.93
C LEU A 139 45.52 -6.14 -40.70
N ARG A 140 44.95 -5.10 -41.33
CA ARG A 140 45.43 -3.72 -41.16
C ARG A 140 45.20 -3.19 -39.74
N THR A 141 44.18 -3.68 -39.06
CA THR A 141 43.85 -3.33 -37.67
C THR A 141 43.50 -4.60 -36.89
N PRO A 142 43.95 -4.73 -35.63
CA PRO A 142 43.60 -5.87 -34.79
C PRO A 142 42.11 -5.84 -34.44
N ILE A 143 41.53 -7.02 -34.23
CA ILE A 143 40.12 -7.15 -33.84
C ILE A 143 40.01 -6.89 -32.34
N THR A 144 39.18 -5.92 -31.96
CA THR A 144 38.90 -5.59 -30.56
C THR A 144 37.60 -6.23 -30.07
N LYS A 145 37.40 -6.29 -28.74
CA LYS A 145 36.18 -6.83 -28.13
C LYS A 145 34.93 -6.09 -28.62
N ASP A 146 35.02 -4.77 -28.74
CA ASP A 146 33.90 -3.91 -29.10
C ASP A 146 33.44 -4.15 -30.54
N GLU A 147 34.36 -4.48 -31.43
CA GLU A 147 34.07 -4.86 -32.82
C GLU A 147 33.33 -6.21 -32.94
N ILE A 148 33.62 -7.14 -32.03
CA ILE A 148 32.90 -8.42 -31.98
C ILE A 148 31.48 -8.18 -31.46
N VAL A 149 31.34 -7.37 -30.40
CA VAL A 149 30.05 -7.07 -29.77
C VAL A 149 29.14 -6.27 -30.71
N SER A 150 29.68 -5.34 -31.49
CA SER A 150 28.91 -4.48 -32.40
C SER A 150 28.26 -5.25 -33.55
N GLU A 151 28.78 -6.40 -33.93
CA GLU A 151 28.32 -7.20 -35.08
C GLU A 151 27.23 -8.22 -34.70
N VAL A 152 27.16 -8.63 -33.43
CA VAL A 152 26.10 -9.50 -32.93
C VAL A 152 24.68 -8.92 -33.12
N PRO A 153 24.36 -7.64 -32.81
CA PRO A 153 23.02 -7.11 -33.03
C PRO A 153 22.63 -7.08 -34.52
N PHE A 154 23.58 -6.81 -35.42
CA PHE A 154 23.34 -6.84 -36.86
C PHE A 154 22.98 -8.23 -37.36
N LYS A 155 23.61 -9.28 -36.81
CA LYS A 155 23.36 -10.65 -37.22
C LYS A 155 22.10 -11.26 -36.58
N PHE A 156 21.86 -11.01 -35.30
CA PHE A 156 20.82 -11.69 -34.52
C PHE A 156 19.58 -10.84 -34.21
N LYS A 157 19.56 -9.56 -34.62
CA LYS A 157 18.47 -8.60 -34.31
C LYS A 157 18.17 -8.53 -32.80
N CYS A 158 19.19 -8.70 -31.96
CA CYS A 158 19.07 -8.59 -30.51
C CYS A 158 19.56 -7.21 -30.05
N ARG A 159 18.84 -6.57 -29.13
CA ARG A 159 19.34 -5.39 -28.42
C ARG A 159 20.17 -5.85 -27.22
N TYR A 160 21.40 -5.37 -27.13
CA TYR A 160 22.20 -5.51 -25.92
C TYR A 160 21.74 -4.49 -24.88
N PRO A 161 21.68 -4.86 -23.59
CA PRO A 161 21.63 -3.84 -22.55
C PRO A 161 22.90 -3.00 -22.68
N GLU A 162 22.74 -1.67 -22.75
CA GLU A 162 23.86 -0.75 -22.85
C GLU A 162 24.83 -1.03 -21.69
N THR A 163 26.11 -1.16 -22.04
CA THR A 163 27.20 -1.50 -21.14
C THR A 163 27.42 -0.39 -20.12
N SER A 164 26.65 -0.42 -19.03
CA SER A 164 26.95 0.31 -17.79
C SER A 164 27.30 -0.63 -16.63
N PHE A 165 27.62 -1.90 -16.95
CA PHE A 165 27.79 -2.96 -15.98
C PHE A 165 29.18 -3.59 -16.09
N PHE A 166 30.24 -2.80 -15.93
CA PHE A 166 31.53 -3.20 -15.35
C PHE A 166 32.40 -1.94 -15.18
N PRO A 167 32.83 -1.57 -13.96
CA PRO A 167 33.88 -0.58 -13.74
C PRO A 167 35.26 -1.10 -14.17
#